data_AF-A0A9X3JQZ0-F1
#
_entry.id   AF-A0A9X3JQZ0-F1
#
_cell.length_a   1.000
_cell.length_b   1.000
_cell.length_c   1.000
_cell.angle_alpha   90.00
_cell.angle_beta   90.00
_cell.angle_gamma   90.00
#
_symmetry.space_group_name_H-M   'P 1'
#
loop_
_entity.id
_entity.type
_entity.pdbx_description
1 polymer ?
#
loop_
_entity_poly.entity_id
_entity_poly.type
_entity_poly.pdbx_seq_one_letter_code
_entity_poly.pdbx_strand_id
1 'polypeptide(L)'
;MTDPHQPATAPGTEPADVEQRAALAEALGKEVWPADKDTLVAKAQESHAPDRVLASLNRLPSGTEFTNVQEVAEALGIHTEQQRF
;
A
#
# COMPACT_ATOMS: atom_id res chain seq x y z
N MET A 1 -31.91 -19.10 11.72
CA MET A 1 -31.36 -19.18 10.36
C MET A 1 -30.32 -18.08 10.30
N THR A 2 -29.08 -18.42 10.65
CA THR A 2 -27.98 -17.48 10.90
C THR A 2 -27.27 -17.24 9.58
N ASP A 3 -27.17 -15.98 9.16
CA ASP A 3 -26.44 -15.56 7.97
C ASP A 3 -24.92 -15.80 8.17
N PRO A 4 -24.22 -16.58 7.31
CA PRO A 4 -22.83 -16.95 7.54
C PRO A 4 -21.83 -16.19 6.64
N HIS A 5 -22.05 -14.91 6.33
CA HIS A 5 -21.11 -14.14 5.49
C HIS A 5 -20.79 -12.76 6.08
N GLN A 6 -20.33 -12.70 7.33
CA GLN A 6 -19.45 -11.59 7.73
C GLN A 6 -18.03 -11.93 7.25
N PRO A 7 -17.44 -11.19 6.29
CA PRO A 7 -16.00 -11.31 6.05
C PRO A 7 -15.30 -10.97 7.37
N ALA A 8 -14.51 -11.91 7.87
CA ALA A 8 -13.67 -11.73 9.04
C ALA A 8 -12.51 -10.78 8.68
N THR A 9 -12.82 -9.51 8.41
CA THR A 9 -11.83 -8.44 8.43
C THR A 9 -11.47 -8.28 9.90
N ALA A 10 -10.20 -8.54 10.25
CA ALA A 10 -9.69 -8.35 11.59
C ALA A 10 -10.13 -6.98 12.13
N PRO A 11 -10.72 -6.90 13.33
CA PRO A 11 -11.16 -5.62 13.88
C PRO A 11 -9.92 -4.82 14.28
N GLY A 12 -9.63 -3.64 13.75
CA GLY A 12 -9.92 -3.01 12.48
C GLY A 12 -8.68 -2.70 11.63
N THR A 13 -8.40 -3.58 10.67
CA THR A 13 -7.90 -3.09 9.38
C THR A 13 -9.10 -2.64 8.57
N GLU A 14 -9.21 -1.35 8.27
CA GLU A 14 -10.29 -0.90 7.39
C GLU A 14 -10.14 -1.61 6.03
N PRO A 15 -11.23 -2.11 5.42
CA PRO A 15 -11.16 -2.80 4.13
C PRO A 15 -10.54 -1.92 3.04
N ALA A 16 -10.65 -0.60 3.17
CA ALA A 16 -10.01 0.39 2.31
C ALA A 16 -8.48 0.36 2.39
N ASP A 17 -7.88 0.25 3.60
CA ASP A 17 -6.43 0.14 3.78
C ASP A 17 -5.88 -1.15 3.18
N VAL A 18 -6.59 -2.27 3.35
CA VAL A 18 -6.22 -3.55 2.73
C VAL A 18 -6.23 -3.43 1.21
N GLU A 19 -7.29 -2.87 0.63
CA GLU A 19 -7.41 -2.70 -0.82
C GLU A 19 -6.32 -1.77 -1.36
N GLN A 20 -6.04 -0.67 -0.64
CA GLN A 20 -5.01 0.29 -1.05
C GLN A 20 -3.61 -0.34 -1.03
N ARG A 21 -3.29 -1.10 0.01
CA ARG A 21 -2.01 -1.83 0.09
C ARG A 21 -1.90 -2.91 -0.96
N ALA A 22 -2.98 -3.63 -1.26
CA ALA A 22 -3.00 -4.63 -2.33
C ALA A 22 -2.74 -3.97 -3.70
N ALA A 23 -3.39 -2.84 -3.99
CA ALA A 23 -3.18 -2.09 -5.22
C ALA A 23 -1.75 -1.57 -5.36
N LEU A 24 -1.13 -1.12 -4.26
CA LEU A 24 0.30 -0.75 -4.24
C LEU A 24 1.20 -1.94 -4.55
N ALA A 25 0.96 -3.09 -3.92
CA ALA A 25 1.76 -4.29 -4.12
C ALA A 25 1.67 -4.83 -5.56
N GLU A 26 0.47 -4.79 -6.15
CA GLU A 26 0.23 -5.21 -7.53
C GLU A 26 0.94 -4.28 -8.53
N ALA A 27 0.83 -2.96 -8.34
CA ALA A 27 1.42 -1.97 -9.25
C ALA A 27 2.96 -1.98 -9.24
N LEU A 28 3.57 -2.17 -8.07
CA LEU A 28 5.01 -2.03 -7.86
C LEU A 28 5.77 -3.33 -8.11
N GLY A 29 5.15 -4.47 -7.82
CA GLY A 29 5.81 -5.77 -7.88
C GLY A 29 6.91 -5.92 -6.82
N LYS A 30 7.54 -7.10 -6.79
CA LYS A 30 8.63 -7.40 -5.84
C LYS A 30 10.02 -7.03 -6.36
N GLU A 31 10.15 -6.80 -7.66
CA GLU A 31 11.43 -6.53 -8.31
C GLU A 31 11.89 -5.07 -8.24
N VAL A 32 11.00 -4.15 -7.87
CA VAL A 32 11.32 -2.72 -7.77
C VAL A 32 12.17 -2.41 -6.54
N TRP A 33 12.21 -3.31 -5.55
CA TRP A 33 12.83 -3.03 -4.26
C TRP A 33 14.34 -3.39 -4.25
N PRO A 34 15.17 -2.58 -3.57
CA PRO A 34 14.85 -1.29 -2.95
C PRO A 34 14.70 -0.15 -3.97
N ALA A 35 13.85 0.83 -3.66
CA ALA A 35 13.58 1.97 -4.56
C ALA A 35 13.22 3.26 -3.81
N ASP A 36 13.56 4.39 -4.42
CA ASP A 36 13.09 5.71 -4.01
C ASP A 36 11.70 6.05 -4.58
N LYS A 37 11.13 7.15 -4.10
CA LYS A 37 9.84 7.68 -4.57
C LYS A 37 9.75 7.78 -6.10
N ASP A 38 10.77 8.34 -6.74
CA ASP A 38 10.72 8.62 -8.18
C ASP A 38 10.70 7.31 -8.99
N THR A 39 11.48 6.32 -8.55
CA THR A 39 11.50 4.96 -9.09
C THR A 39 10.17 4.26 -8.90
N LEU A 40 9.55 4.38 -7.72
CA LEU A 40 8.23 3.80 -7.44
C LEU A 40 7.14 4.43 -8.33
N VAL A 41 7.15 5.75 -8.51
CA VAL A 41 6.20 6.44 -9.39
C VAL A 41 6.40 6.00 -10.85
N ALA A 42 7.63 5.95 -11.33
CA ALA A 42 7.94 5.48 -12.68
C ALA A 42 7.44 4.04 -12.89
N LYS A 43 7.75 3.13 -11.96
CA LYS A 43 7.29 1.74 -12.03
C LYS A 43 5.78 1.63 -12.05
N ALA A 44 5.08 2.39 -11.21
CA ALA A 44 3.62 2.41 -11.19
C ALA A 44 3.05 2.95 -12.52
N GLN A 45 3.68 3.94 -13.16
CA GLN A 45 3.27 4.42 -14.48
C GLN A 45 3.47 3.36 -15.56
N GLU A 46 4.61 2.66 -15.56
CA GLU A 46 4.91 1.56 -16.50
C GLU A 46 3.90 0.42 -16.37
N SER A 47 3.48 0.10 -15.15
CA SER A 47 2.45 -0.91 -14.87
C SER A 47 1.02 -0.44 -15.15
N HIS A 48 0.82 0.78 -15.68
CA HIS A 48 -0.50 1.40 -15.86
C HIS A 48 -1.33 1.42 -14.56
N ALA A 49 -0.68 1.72 -13.44
CA ALA A 49 -1.33 1.74 -12.14
C ALA A 49 -2.45 2.80 -12.08
N PRO A 50 -3.51 2.56 -11.28
CA PRO A 50 -4.59 3.53 -11.09
C PRO A 50 -4.10 4.89 -10.57
N ASP A 51 -4.77 5.99 -10.96
CA ASP A 51 -4.42 7.35 -10.51
C ASP A 51 -4.34 7.49 -8.97
N ARG A 52 -5.18 6.77 -8.24
CA ARG A 52 -5.14 6.74 -6.75
C ARG A 52 -3.80 6.24 -6.20
N VAL A 53 -3.17 5.28 -6.89
CA VAL A 53 -1.86 4.73 -6.53
C VAL A 53 -0.79 5.77 -6.81
N LEU A 54 -0.80 6.36 -8.01
CA LEU A 54 0.14 7.43 -8.39
C LEU A 54 0.04 8.64 -7.46
N ALA A 55 -1.18 9.07 -7.12
CA ALA A 55 -1.42 10.16 -6.18
C ALA A 55 -0.88 9.84 -4.78
N SER A 56 -1.02 8.59 -4.33
CA SER A 56 -0.44 8.13 -3.06
C SER A 56 1.08 8.20 -3.10
N LEU A 57 1.72 7.58 -4.09
CA LEU A 57 3.19 7.58 -4.23
C LEU A 57 3.78 9.00 -4.31
N ASN A 58 3.06 9.94 -4.92
CA ASN A 58 3.47 11.35 -4.96
C ASN A 58 3.53 12.03 -3.58
N ARG A 59 2.85 11.50 -2.56
CA ARG A 59 2.88 12.01 -1.17
C ARG A 59 4.07 11.47 -0.37
N LEU A 60 4.80 10.48 -0.87
CA LEU A 60 5.96 9.94 -0.19
C LEU A 60 7.06 11.00 0.01
N PRO A 61 7.84 10.88 1.10
CA PRO A 61 9.02 11.72 1.32
C PRO A 61 10.06 11.46 0.21
N SER A 62 10.66 12.53 -0.28
CA SER A 62 11.79 12.45 -1.21
C SER A 62 13.09 12.15 -0.46
N GLY A 63 14.02 11.47 -1.12
CA GLY A 63 15.32 11.13 -0.53
C GLY A 63 15.27 10.01 0.52
N THR A 64 14.17 9.28 0.60
CA THR A 64 14.05 8.03 1.38
C THR A 64 14.01 6.86 0.39
N GLU A 65 14.83 5.85 0.66
CA GLU A 65 14.78 4.57 -0.02
C GLU A 65 13.85 3.63 0.76
N PHE A 66 12.92 3.01 0.05
CA PHE A 66 11.99 2.05 0.60
C PHE A 66 12.44 0.65 0.21
N THR A 67 12.47 -0.26 1.18
CA THR A 67 12.94 -1.64 0.97
C THR A 67 11.81 -2.61 0.63
N ASN A 68 10.56 -2.22 0.90
CA ASN A 68 9.38 -3.05 0.67
C ASN A 68 8.08 -2.22 0.70
N VAL A 69 6.96 -2.86 0.32
CA VAL A 69 5.64 -2.21 0.27
C VAL A 69 5.07 -1.84 1.64
N GLN A 70 5.53 -2.44 2.75
CA GLN A 70 5.10 -2.04 4.10
C GLN A 70 5.62 -0.66 4.45
N GLU A 71 6.91 -0.39 4.22
CA GLU A 71 7.50 0.92 4.52
C GLU A 71 6.81 2.03 3.71
N VAL A 72 6.42 1.74 2.46
CA VAL A 72 5.61 2.65 1.65
C VAL A 72 4.23 2.86 2.26
N ALA A 73 3.54 1.80 2.67
CA ALA A 73 2.24 1.90 3.32
C ALA A 73 2.32 2.72 4.62
N GLU A 74 3.34 2.49 5.45
CA GLU A 74 3.59 3.23 6.68
C GLU A 74 3.87 4.71 6.42
N ALA A 75 4.69 5.04 5.41
CA ALA A 75 4.97 6.42 5.01
C ALA A 75 3.72 7.16 4.48
N LEU A 76 2.72 6.42 3.99
CA LEU A 76 1.43 6.94 3.56
C LEU A 76 0.40 7.03 4.70
N GLY A 77 0.74 6.54 5.89
CA GLY A 77 -0.18 6.45 7.03
C GLY A 77 -1.23 5.35 6.89
N ILE A 78 -0.99 4.37 6.01
CA ILE A 78 -1.84 3.18 5.83
C ILE A 78 -1.42 2.21 6.93
N HIS A 79 -2.07 2.32 8.09
CA HIS A 79 -1.74 1.52 9.25
C HIS A 79 -2.59 0.24 9.27
N THR A 80 -1.94 -0.92 9.22
CA THR A 80 -2.50 -2.10 9.89
C THR A 80 -2.35 -1.83 11.38
N GLU A 81 -3.44 -1.82 12.14
CA GLU A 81 -3.40 -1.47 13.56
C GLU A 81 -2.23 -2.12 14.28
N GLN A 82 -1.37 -1.28 14.87
CA GLN A 82 -0.49 -1.74 15.91
C GLN A 82 -1.36 -2.06 17.11
N GLN A 83 -1.55 -3.36 17.34
CA GLN A 83 -2.07 -3.90 18.58
C GLN A 83 -1.24 -3.29 19.73
N ARG A 84 -1.85 -2.32 20.41
CA ARG A 84 -1.30 -1.72 21.63
C ARG A 84 -1.30 -2.83 22.67
N PHE A 85 -0.12 -3.34 23.03
CA PHE A 85 0.09 -4.13 24.24
C PHE A 85 0.73 -3.25 25.30
#